data_AF-A0A250JS91-F1
#
_entry.id   AF-A0A250JS91-F1
#
_cell.length_a   1.000
_cell.length_b   1.000
_cell.length_c   1.000
_cell.angle_alpha   90.00
_cell.angle_beta   90.00
_cell.angle_gamma   90.00
#
_symmetry.space_group_name_H-M   'P 1'
#
loop_
_entity.id
_entity.type
_entity.pdbx_description
1 polymer ?
#
loop_
_entity_poly.entity_id
_entity_poly.type
_entity_poly.pdbx_seq_one_letter_code
_entity_poly.pdbx_strand_id
1 'polypeptide(L)'
;MNPIYQQALAGTLSSAPTGGMRSVRFWNNLPVDAQLFYLTEDGARCAMGVVPAGYAANFWVANGDYVSWSCLHTGSFIGVCDITSSIASVFFGPNFMVAPNDIGLPPQPTSAVIIPPDSPRVLVAAGLLKNRNRTIREQYWRRLPESYTIAPGETQTVSSTSTSNMQQTSSTTDTVSASLGASASAGWGPMSVGISASLSASSTSFQEVSLSTEYTAYVSDTLTATADHTQMFLKWQMMDMVSVLAPNGEVLSSIVNGLSPVVLQGPYNLTDLSTLAAAKQALLPARPGFPRTRVAARPFRPRAAEERR
;
A
#
# COMPACT_ATOMS: atom_id res chain seq x y z
N MET A 1 0.54 12.94 -5.24
CA MET A 1 1.54 12.10 -4.55
C MET A 1 2.94 12.73 -4.49
N ASN A 2 3.67 12.55 -3.39
CA ASN A 2 5.08 12.93 -3.25
C ASN A 2 5.96 12.12 -4.24
N PRO A 3 6.86 12.74 -5.04
CA PRO A 3 7.71 12.03 -6.00
C PRO A 3 8.56 10.89 -5.40
N ILE A 4 9.07 11.07 -4.17
CA ILE A 4 9.87 10.04 -3.47
C ILE A 4 9.00 8.80 -3.18
N TYR A 5 7.74 9.00 -2.80
CA TYR A 5 6.79 7.92 -2.55
C TYR A 5 6.48 7.16 -3.84
N GLN A 6 6.28 7.86 -4.95
CA GLN A 6 6.04 7.24 -6.25
C GLN A 6 7.24 6.39 -6.68
N GLN A 7 8.45 6.92 -6.54
CA GLN A 7 9.67 6.19 -6.88
C GLN A 7 9.88 4.98 -5.97
N ALA A 8 9.58 5.09 -4.67
CA ALA A 8 9.66 3.98 -3.73
C ALA A 8 8.66 2.86 -4.08
N LEU A 9 7.42 3.21 -4.42
CA LEU A 9 6.40 2.24 -4.85
C LEU A 9 6.74 1.60 -6.19
N ALA A 10 7.31 2.38 -7.12
CA ALA A 10 7.77 1.88 -8.40
C ALA A 10 9.06 1.04 -8.29
N GLY A 11 9.73 1.04 -7.13
CA GLY A 11 11.01 0.37 -6.94
C GLY A 11 12.16 1.02 -7.70
N THR A 12 12.05 2.32 -8.02
CA THR A 12 13.06 3.10 -8.74
C THR A 12 13.84 4.06 -7.84
N LEU A 13 13.43 4.20 -6.57
CA LEU A 13 14.13 5.01 -5.59
C LEU A 13 15.40 4.28 -5.10
N SER A 14 16.55 4.92 -5.22
CA SER A 14 17.83 4.41 -4.74
C SER A 14 18.50 5.36 -3.77
N SER A 15 19.24 4.79 -2.81
CA SER A 15 20.05 5.55 -1.87
C SER A 15 21.37 5.97 -2.49
N ALA A 16 21.91 7.10 -2.05
CA ALA A 16 23.26 7.55 -2.37
C ALA A 16 23.99 7.85 -1.06
N PRO A 17 24.39 6.81 -0.30
CA PRO A 17 24.96 6.99 1.02
C PRO A 17 26.27 7.80 0.96
N THR A 18 26.38 8.75 1.88
CA THR A 18 27.54 9.62 2.06
C THR A 18 27.93 9.64 3.54
N GLY A 19 29.23 9.72 3.81
CA GLY A 19 29.76 9.77 5.17
C GLY A 19 29.68 8.44 5.92
N GLY A 20 29.76 8.52 7.25
CA GLY A 20 29.75 7.36 8.14
C GLY A 20 28.34 6.97 8.61
N MET A 21 28.19 5.72 9.01
CA MET A 21 26.98 5.22 9.65
C MET A 21 26.76 5.93 10.99
N ARG A 22 25.51 6.31 11.28
CA ARG A 22 25.08 6.91 12.54
C ARG A 22 23.80 6.26 13.03
N SER A 23 23.57 6.31 14.34
CA SER A 23 22.35 5.76 14.92
C SER A 23 21.23 6.80 14.85
N VAL A 24 20.13 6.45 14.19
CA VAL A 24 18.91 7.25 14.11
C VAL A 24 17.79 6.50 14.81
N ARG A 25 16.99 7.23 15.59
CA ARG A 25 15.84 6.68 16.31
C ARG A 25 14.58 6.77 15.45
N PHE A 26 13.91 5.66 15.25
CA PHE A 26 12.66 5.57 14.51
C PHE A 26 11.52 5.29 15.47
N TRP A 27 10.55 6.19 15.54
CA TRP A 27 9.35 6.11 16.38
C TRP A 27 8.16 5.70 15.54
N ASN A 28 7.45 4.65 15.94
CA ASN A 28 6.23 4.21 15.28
C ASN A 28 4.99 4.62 16.09
N ASN A 29 4.32 5.69 15.66
CA ASN A 29 3.07 6.16 16.25
C ASN A 29 1.83 5.59 15.55
N LEU A 30 1.98 4.59 14.67
CA LEU A 30 0.87 3.89 14.07
C LEU A 30 0.45 2.69 14.94
N PRO A 31 -0.83 2.27 14.89
CA PRO A 31 -1.32 1.12 15.62
C PRO A 31 -0.98 -0.22 14.94
N VAL A 32 0.06 -0.26 14.11
CA VAL A 32 0.55 -1.45 13.39
C VAL A 32 2.06 -1.55 13.50
N ASP A 33 2.57 -2.78 13.56
CA ASP A 33 4.02 -3.00 13.60
C ASP A 33 4.63 -2.69 12.22
N ALA A 34 5.73 -1.96 12.20
CA ALA A 34 6.37 -1.51 10.97
C ALA A 34 7.67 -2.27 10.72
N GLN A 35 7.79 -2.94 9.57
CA GLN A 35 9.05 -3.49 9.09
C GLN A 35 9.78 -2.41 8.29
N LEU A 36 11.00 -2.06 8.72
CA LEU A 36 11.85 -1.09 8.06
C LEU A 36 12.77 -1.76 7.06
N PHE A 37 13.05 -1.04 5.98
CA PHE A 37 13.97 -1.41 4.92
C PHE A 37 14.82 -0.21 4.55
N TYR A 38 16.13 -0.40 4.39
CA TYR A 38 16.95 0.56 3.68
C TYR A 38 16.90 0.24 2.19
N LEU A 39 16.96 1.28 1.35
CA LEU A 39 17.08 1.12 -0.09
C LEU A 39 18.57 1.10 -0.46
N THR A 40 18.98 0.18 -1.30
CA THR A 40 20.37 0.12 -1.82
C THR A 40 20.56 1.12 -2.97
N GLU A 41 21.81 1.26 -3.45
CA GLU A 41 22.15 2.12 -4.60
C GLU A 41 21.49 1.65 -5.91
N ASP A 42 21.14 0.36 -6.01
CA ASP A 42 20.36 -0.24 -7.10
C ASP A 42 18.84 -0.25 -6.84
N GLY A 43 18.38 0.36 -5.73
CA GLY A 43 16.96 0.49 -5.38
C GLY A 43 16.33 -0.77 -4.78
N ALA A 44 17.12 -1.79 -4.45
CA ALA A 44 16.63 -2.98 -3.76
C ALA A 44 16.30 -2.69 -2.29
N ARG A 45 15.28 -3.38 -1.75
CA ARG A 45 14.85 -3.24 -0.36
C ARG A 45 15.55 -4.27 0.52
N CYS A 46 16.32 -3.81 1.51
CA CYS A 46 17.00 -4.67 2.47
C CYS A 46 16.47 -4.47 3.88
N ALA A 47 16.02 -5.55 4.51
CA ALA A 47 15.38 -5.50 5.82
C ALA A 47 16.34 -5.03 6.92
N MET A 48 15.91 -4.03 7.70
CA MET A 48 16.66 -3.48 8.84
C MET A 48 16.19 -4.09 10.16
N GLY A 49 14.87 -4.22 10.32
CA GLY A 49 14.23 -4.72 11.53
C GLY A 49 12.83 -4.14 11.71
N VAL A 50 12.22 -4.45 12.85
CA VAL A 50 10.85 -4.06 13.17
C VAL A 50 10.83 -2.94 14.20
N VAL A 51 9.95 -1.96 14.00
CA VAL A 51 9.55 -0.99 15.03
C VAL A 51 8.11 -1.32 15.44
N PRO A 52 7.89 -1.91 16.63
CA PRO A 52 6.55 -2.25 17.10
C PRO A 52 5.66 -1.00 17.26
N ALA A 53 4.35 -1.19 17.16
CA ALA A 53 3.34 -0.15 17.31
C ALA A 53 3.46 0.57 18.67
N GLY A 54 3.63 1.89 18.66
CA GLY A 54 3.79 2.72 19.86
C GLY A 54 5.19 2.73 20.47
N TYR A 55 6.17 2.09 19.84
CA TYR A 55 7.55 2.00 20.32
C TYR A 55 8.54 2.69 19.39
N ALA A 56 9.78 2.80 19.85
CA ALA A 56 10.90 3.26 19.05
C ALA A 56 12.04 2.25 19.06
N ALA A 57 12.77 2.19 17.96
CA ALA A 57 14.02 1.45 17.86
C ALA A 57 15.09 2.32 17.19
N ASN A 58 16.35 2.05 17.49
CA ASN A 58 17.47 2.74 16.85
C ASN A 58 18.06 1.83 15.78
N PHE A 59 18.33 2.39 14.61
CA PHE A 59 19.01 1.70 13.53
C PHE A 59 20.20 2.51 13.05
N TRP A 60 21.20 1.80 12.50
CA TRP A 60 22.35 2.42 11.88
C TRP A 60 22.03 2.74 10.43
N VAL A 61 22.20 3.99 10.03
CA VAL A 61 21.93 4.52 8.69
C VAL A 61 23.01 5.54 8.32
N ALA A 62 23.26 5.73 7.03
CA ALA A 62 24.14 6.77 6.49
C ALA A 62 23.34 8.01 6.07
N ASN A 63 24.04 9.11 5.83
CA ASN A 63 23.44 10.30 5.22
C ASN A 63 23.20 10.04 3.73
N GLY A 64 22.05 10.41 3.17
CA GLY A 64 21.67 10.09 1.79
C GLY A 64 21.04 8.70 1.62
N ASP A 65 20.84 7.95 2.70
CA ASP A 65 20.01 6.75 2.69
C ASP A 65 18.53 7.11 2.55
N TYR A 66 17.79 6.31 1.80
CA TYR A 66 16.34 6.24 1.89
C TYR A 66 15.93 5.04 2.73
N VAL A 67 15.05 5.29 3.69
CA VAL A 67 14.45 4.25 4.54
C VAL A 67 12.96 4.18 4.24
N SER A 68 12.49 3.02 3.82
CA SER A 68 11.07 2.71 3.61
C SER A 68 10.54 1.79 4.69
N TRP A 69 9.23 1.80 4.92
CA TRP A 69 8.61 0.87 5.86
C TRP A 69 7.27 0.36 5.36
N SER A 70 6.98 -0.88 5.74
CA SER A 70 5.74 -1.59 5.41
C SER A 70 5.07 -2.11 6.67
N CYS A 71 3.76 -2.32 6.61
CA CYS A 71 3.02 -3.05 7.63
C CYS A 71 3.60 -4.47 7.73
N LEU A 72 4.05 -4.87 8.92
CA LEU A 72 4.65 -6.18 9.14
C LEU A 72 3.68 -7.34 8.79
N HIS A 73 2.38 -7.14 9.05
CA HIS A 73 1.39 -8.22 8.95
C HIS A 73 0.83 -8.41 7.54
N THR A 74 0.70 -7.34 6.77
CA THR A 74 0.11 -7.38 5.41
C THR A 74 1.09 -7.07 4.31
N GLY A 75 2.29 -6.57 4.65
CA GLY A 75 3.29 -6.14 3.68
C GLY A 75 2.99 -4.83 2.97
N SER A 76 1.85 -4.17 3.26
CA SER A 76 1.49 -2.91 2.61
C SER A 76 2.53 -1.82 2.86
N PHE A 77 2.83 -1.06 1.82
CA PHE A 77 3.71 0.08 1.89
C PHE A 77 3.06 1.19 2.72
N ILE A 78 3.81 1.75 3.67
CA ILE A 78 3.32 2.83 4.53
C ILE A 78 3.96 4.14 4.10
N GLY A 79 5.29 4.16 3.99
CA GLY A 79 6.00 5.37 3.61
C GLY A 79 7.50 5.19 3.46
N VAL A 80 8.13 6.32 3.15
CA VAL A 80 9.58 6.44 2.91
C VAL A 80 10.07 7.82 3.37
N CYS A 81 11.32 7.89 3.80
CA CYS A 81 11.99 9.14 4.16
C CYS A 81 13.46 9.12 3.70
N ASP A 82 13.99 10.31 3.42
CA ASP A 82 15.41 10.57 3.24
C ASP A 82 16.10 10.78 4.59
N ILE A 83 17.28 10.21 4.75
CA ILE A 83 18.10 10.37 5.95
C ILE A 83 19.14 11.45 5.69
N THR A 84 18.95 12.62 6.30
CA THR A 84 19.92 13.73 6.24
C THR A 84 20.69 13.88 7.55
N SER A 85 21.88 14.48 7.51
CA SER A 85 22.79 14.60 8.66
C SER A 85 22.18 15.28 9.90
N SER A 86 21.15 16.11 9.72
CA SER A 86 20.42 16.80 10.80
C SER A 86 19.35 15.93 11.48
N ILE A 87 18.93 14.82 10.89
CA ILE A 87 17.82 13.99 11.42
C ILE A 87 18.34 13.12 12.55
N ALA A 88 18.02 13.45 13.81
CA ALA A 88 18.32 12.58 14.95
C ALA A 88 17.22 11.53 15.22
N SER A 89 16.00 11.79 14.76
CA SER A 89 14.85 10.90 14.93
C SER A 89 13.85 11.06 13.80
N VAL A 90 13.23 9.95 13.41
CA VAL A 90 12.14 9.89 12.43
C VAL A 90 10.87 9.42 13.15
N PHE A 91 9.75 10.09 12.92
CA PHE A 91 8.47 9.77 13.53
C PHE A 91 7.49 9.29 12.46
N PHE A 92 7.20 8.00 12.43
CA PHE A 92 6.15 7.46 11.58
C PHE A 92 4.81 7.71 12.25
N GLY A 93 3.91 8.39 11.57
CA GLY A 93 2.56 8.63 12.06
C GLY A 93 1.60 8.79 10.90
N PRO A 94 0.33 9.14 11.17
CA PRO A 94 -0.68 9.26 10.13
C PRO A 94 -0.32 10.20 8.99
N ASN A 95 0.48 11.23 9.27
CA ASN A 95 0.94 12.20 8.26
C ASN A 95 1.94 11.62 7.25
N PHE A 96 2.46 10.42 7.48
CA PHE A 96 3.35 9.71 6.55
C PHE A 96 2.61 8.64 5.74
N MET A 97 1.33 8.39 6.02
CA MET A 97 0.49 7.58 5.13
C MET A 97 0.08 8.43 3.93
N VAL A 98 -0.01 7.81 2.76
CA VAL A 98 -0.53 8.51 1.58
C VAL A 98 -2.02 8.80 1.76
N ALA A 99 -2.49 9.89 1.15
CA ALA A 99 -3.92 10.18 1.15
C ALA A 99 -4.68 9.05 0.42
N PRO A 100 -5.91 8.72 0.87
CA PRO A 100 -6.77 7.81 0.13
C PRO A 100 -6.90 8.24 -1.34
N ASN A 101 -6.84 7.28 -2.24
CA ASN A 101 -6.86 7.41 -3.70
C ASN A 101 -5.62 8.07 -4.32
N ASP A 102 -4.60 8.46 -3.55
CA ASP A 102 -3.32 9.00 -4.03
C ASP A 102 -2.20 7.95 -3.95
N ILE A 103 -2.48 6.71 -4.38
CA ILE A 103 -1.55 5.56 -4.36
C ILE A 103 -0.64 5.46 -5.59
N GLY A 104 -0.67 6.47 -6.46
CA GLY A 104 0.05 6.50 -7.73
C GLY A 104 -0.77 5.92 -8.89
N LEU A 105 -0.13 5.85 -10.06
CA LEU A 105 -0.75 5.34 -11.28
C LEU A 105 -0.75 3.80 -11.31
N PRO A 106 -1.67 3.17 -12.07
CA PRO A 106 -1.62 1.74 -12.30
C PRO A 106 -0.29 1.30 -12.94
N PRO A 107 0.18 0.08 -12.64
CA PRO A 107 1.38 -0.48 -13.25
C PRO A 107 1.33 -0.48 -14.79
N GLN A 108 2.43 -0.08 -15.42
CA GLN A 108 2.53 0.00 -16.88
C GLN A 108 3.28 -1.21 -17.45
N PRO A 109 2.90 -1.69 -18.65
CA PRO A 109 3.68 -2.67 -19.41
C PRO A 109 5.12 -2.20 -19.61
N THR A 110 6.05 -3.14 -19.56
CA THR A 110 7.44 -2.91 -19.93
C THR A 110 7.91 -4.00 -20.90
N SER A 111 9.04 -3.78 -21.55
CA SER A 111 9.68 -4.78 -22.42
C SER A 111 9.96 -6.12 -21.71
N ALA A 112 10.21 -6.09 -20.40
CA ALA A 112 10.41 -7.29 -19.59
C ALA A 112 9.10 -7.97 -19.14
N VAL A 113 8.02 -7.19 -18.97
CA VAL A 113 6.73 -7.69 -18.50
C VAL A 113 5.60 -6.98 -19.23
N ILE A 114 5.08 -7.66 -20.23
CA ILE A 114 4.02 -7.16 -21.13
C ILE A 114 2.70 -6.99 -20.37
N ILE A 115 2.38 -7.92 -19.47
CA ILE A 115 1.18 -7.85 -18.63
C ILE A 115 1.63 -7.56 -17.19
N PRO A 116 1.49 -6.32 -16.71
CA PRO A 116 1.89 -5.96 -15.35
C PRO A 116 1.07 -6.74 -14.32
N PRO A 117 1.69 -7.10 -13.17
CA PRO A 117 0.95 -7.57 -12.02
C PRO A 117 0.15 -6.42 -11.38
N ASP A 118 -0.70 -6.76 -10.41
CA ASP A 118 -1.34 -5.77 -9.53
C ASP A 118 -0.31 -4.88 -8.83
N SER A 119 -0.70 -3.66 -8.48
CA SER A 119 0.22 -2.77 -7.75
C SER A 119 0.45 -3.28 -6.32
N PRO A 120 1.56 -2.88 -5.68
CA PRO A 120 1.73 -3.07 -4.25
C PRO A 120 0.54 -2.45 -3.49
N ARG A 121 0.18 -3.06 -2.36
CA ARG A 121 -0.78 -2.49 -1.41
C ARG A 121 -0.17 -1.31 -0.69
N VAL A 122 -0.96 -0.25 -0.52
CA VAL A 122 -0.56 0.95 0.20
C VAL A 122 -1.48 1.15 1.39
N LEU A 123 -0.90 1.31 2.58
CA LEU A 123 -1.65 1.61 3.80
C LEU A 123 -2.05 3.07 3.78
N VAL A 124 -3.35 3.34 3.63
CA VAL A 124 -3.90 4.70 3.58
C VAL A 124 -4.53 5.11 4.90
N ALA A 125 -4.83 4.14 5.77
CA ALA A 125 -5.21 4.43 7.14
C ALA A 125 -4.99 3.25 8.09
N ALA A 126 -4.81 3.56 9.38
CA ALA A 126 -4.73 2.57 10.45
C ALA A 126 -5.33 3.12 11.75
N GLY A 127 -5.96 2.25 12.54
CA GLY A 127 -6.67 2.62 13.77
C GLY A 127 -6.64 1.50 14.81
N LEU A 128 -6.91 1.86 16.06
CA LEU A 128 -7.01 0.92 17.18
C LEU A 128 -8.44 0.94 17.71
N LEU A 129 -9.07 -0.24 17.78
CA LEU A 129 -10.40 -0.41 18.36
C LEU A 129 -10.32 -0.51 19.88
N LYS A 130 -11.46 -0.29 20.57
CA LYS A 130 -11.54 -0.36 22.04
C LYS A 130 -11.12 -1.72 22.60
N ASN A 131 -11.37 -2.79 21.86
CA ASN A 131 -10.98 -4.17 22.21
C ASN A 131 -9.51 -4.48 21.89
N ARG A 132 -8.70 -3.47 21.54
CA ARG A 132 -7.29 -3.59 21.12
C ARG A 132 -7.06 -4.26 19.76
N ASN A 133 -8.12 -4.63 19.04
CA ASN A 133 -7.96 -5.03 17.65
C ASN A 133 -7.50 -3.84 16.81
N ARG A 134 -6.71 -4.12 15.79
CA ARG A 134 -6.17 -3.11 14.87
C ARG A 134 -7.07 -3.08 13.65
N THR A 135 -7.29 -1.90 13.10
CA THR A 135 -7.99 -1.71 11.83
C THR A 135 -7.01 -1.10 10.84
N ILE A 136 -6.99 -1.62 9.63
CA ILE A 136 -6.20 -1.05 8.54
C ILE A 136 -7.07 -0.88 7.31
N ARG A 137 -6.77 0.18 6.56
CA ARG A 137 -7.33 0.42 5.23
C ARG A 137 -6.18 0.47 4.24
N GLU A 138 -6.26 -0.39 3.24
CA GLU A 138 -5.25 -0.58 2.21
C GLU A 138 -5.87 -0.33 0.84
N GLN A 139 -5.11 0.26 -0.07
CA GLN A 139 -5.54 0.47 -1.44
C GLN A 139 -4.49 -0.04 -2.43
N TYR A 140 -4.94 -0.56 -3.57
CA TYR A 140 -4.07 -1.01 -4.66
C TYR A 140 -4.80 -1.03 -5.99
N TRP A 141 -4.06 -0.98 -7.09
CA TRP A 141 -4.58 -1.19 -8.43
C TRP A 141 -4.64 -2.68 -8.74
N ARG A 142 -5.84 -3.17 -9.08
CA ARG A 142 -6.05 -4.51 -9.59
C ARG A 142 -6.36 -4.47 -11.06
N ARG A 143 -5.70 -5.32 -11.84
CA ARG A 143 -6.02 -5.48 -13.25
C ARG A 143 -7.32 -6.26 -13.39
N LEU A 144 -8.21 -5.77 -14.25
CA LEU A 144 -9.46 -6.44 -14.55
C LEU A 144 -9.30 -7.44 -15.71
N PRO A 145 -10.03 -8.57 -15.69
CA PRO A 145 -9.94 -9.60 -16.71
C PRO A 145 -10.41 -9.13 -18.09
N GLU A 146 -11.22 -8.06 -18.17
CA GLU A 146 -11.74 -7.48 -19.41
C GLU A 146 -10.72 -6.56 -20.12
N SER A 147 -9.42 -6.75 -19.90
CA SER A 147 -8.36 -6.13 -20.71
C SER A 147 -8.30 -6.81 -22.09
N TYR A 148 -7.95 -6.08 -23.15
CA TYR A 148 -8.04 -6.57 -24.54
C TYR A 148 -6.98 -5.98 -25.46
N THR A 149 -6.89 -6.55 -26.67
CA THR A 149 -6.01 -6.10 -27.74
C THR A 149 -6.83 -5.93 -29.02
N ILE A 150 -6.52 -4.91 -29.81
CA ILE A 150 -7.16 -4.64 -31.11
C ILE A 150 -6.09 -4.75 -32.20
N ALA A 151 -6.36 -5.53 -33.26
CA ALA A 151 -5.46 -5.65 -34.40
C ALA A 151 -5.56 -4.40 -35.32
N PRO A 152 -4.55 -4.12 -36.17
CA PRO A 152 -4.59 -3.02 -37.12
C PRO A 152 -5.85 -3.05 -37.99
N GLY A 153 -6.57 -1.93 -38.09
CA GLY A 153 -7.78 -1.80 -38.91
C GLY A 153 -9.03 -2.47 -38.34
N GLU A 154 -8.95 -3.08 -37.16
CA GLU A 154 -10.11 -3.66 -36.47
C GLU A 154 -10.87 -2.58 -35.68
N THR A 155 -12.19 -2.73 -35.60
CA THR A 155 -13.04 -1.94 -34.71
C THR A 155 -13.69 -2.87 -33.72
N GLN A 156 -13.54 -2.57 -32.43
CA GLN A 156 -14.10 -3.35 -31.35
C GLN A 156 -15.01 -2.46 -30.50
N THR A 157 -16.26 -2.89 -30.31
CA THR A 157 -17.12 -2.27 -29.30
C THR A 157 -16.87 -2.97 -27.99
N VAL A 158 -16.39 -2.23 -27.00
CA VAL A 158 -16.05 -2.75 -25.69
C VAL A 158 -17.09 -2.25 -24.70
N SER A 159 -17.94 -3.17 -24.24
CA SER A 159 -18.75 -2.95 -23.06
C SER A 159 -17.90 -3.18 -21.82
N SER A 160 -17.90 -2.21 -20.92
CA SER A 160 -17.30 -2.31 -19.60
C SER A 160 -18.44 -2.40 -18.59
N THR A 161 -18.57 -3.57 -17.96
CA THR A 161 -19.41 -3.75 -16.79
C THR A 161 -18.54 -3.49 -15.57
N SER A 162 -18.68 -2.33 -14.93
CA SER A 162 -18.01 -2.07 -13.66
C SER A 162 -18.86 -2.65 -12.54
N THR A 163 -18.52 -3.83 -12.03
CA THR A 163 -19.15 -4.37 -10.82
C THR A 163 -18.33 -3.96 -9.60
N SER A 164 -18.90 -3.11 -8.74
CA SER A 164 -18.35 -2.85 -7.40
C SER A 164 -18.68 -4.04 -6.51
N ASN A 165 -17.85 -5.09 -6.58
CA ASN A 165 -18.04 -6.30 -5.79
C ASN A 165 -17.50 -6.07 -4.37
N MET A 166 -18.38 -6.04 -3.38
CA MET A 166 -17.99 -6.13 -1.97
C MET A 166 -17.82 -7.60 -1.61
N GLN A 167 -16.58 -8.10 -1.61
CA GLN A 167 -16.28 -9.45 -1.13
C GLN A 167 -15.95 -9.36 0.36
N GLN A 168 -16.83 -9.91 1.20
CA GLN A 168 -16.61 -10.02 2.64
C GLN A 168 -16.14 -11.43 2.98
N THR A 169 -14.98 -11.53 3.64
CA THR A 169 -14.50 -12.80 4.22
C THR A 169 -14.36 -12.58 5.71
N SER A 170 -15.31 -13.09 6.49
CA SER A 170 -15.28 -13.04 7.95
C SER A 170 -15.55 -14.42 8.54
N SER A 171 -14.90 -14.74 9.65
CA SER A 171 -15.18 -15.95 10.43
C SER A 171 -16.48 -15.83 11.24
N THR A 172 -17.02 -14.61 11.43
CA THR A 172 -18.35 -14.34 12.03
C THR A 172 -18.87 -12.97 11.55
N THR A 173 -20.12 -12.87 11.12
CA THR A 173 -20.71 -11.64 10.58
C THR A 173 -20.87 -10.55 11.65
N ASP A 174 -21.03 -10.95 12.91
CA ASP A 174 -21.22 -10.04 14.05
C ASP A 174 -19.97 -9.24 14.42
N THR A 175 -18.76 -9.75 14.14
CA THR A 175 -17.51 -9.12 14.57
C THR A 175 -17.23 -7.82 13.82
N VAL A 176 -17.58 -7.72 12.54
CA VAL A 176 -17.31 -6.52 11.74
C VAL A 176 -18.29 -5.41 12.12
N SER A 177 -19.59 -5.70 12.12
CA SER A 177 -20.64 -4.73 12.50
C SER A 177 -20.54 -4.33 13.97
N ALA A 178 -20.19 -5.22 14.90
CA ALA A 178 -19.95 -4.88 16.29
C ALA A 178 -18.65 -4.07 16.48
N SER A 179 -17.60 -4.36 15.70
CA SER A 179 -16.34 -3.59 15.74
C SER A 179 -16.51 -2.18 15.15
N LEU A 180 -17.33 -2.05 14.11
CA LEU A 180 -17.68 -0.77 13.47
C LEU A 180 -18.69 0.03 14.32
N GLY A 181 -19.67 -0.64 14.95
CA GLY A 181 -20.70 -0.01 15.80
C GLY A 181 -20.19 0.45 17.17
N ALA A 182 -19.26 -0.26 17.80
CA ALA A 182 -18.72 0.08 19.12
C ALA A 182 -17.70 1.25 19.11
N SER A 183 -17.19 1.61 17.92
CA SER A 183 -16.12 2.60 17.71
C SER A 183 -16.62 3.98 17.27
N ALA A 184 -17.93 4.18 17.09
CA ALA A 184 -18.54 5.48 16.74
C ALA A 184 -18.31 6.61 17.78
N SER A 185 -17.72 6.31 18.95
CA SER A 185 -17.45 7.29 20.03
C SER A 185 -15.98 7.62 20.25
N ALA A 186 -15.03 7.05 19.50
CA ALA A 186 -13.60 7.32 19.71
C ALA A 186 -12.83 7.45 18.38
N GLY A 187 -12.83 8.66 17.82
CA GLY A 187 -11.76 9.13 16.93
C GLY A 187 -11.64 8.46 15.57
N TRP A 188 -12.68 8.58 14.74
CA TRP A 188 -12.64 8.10 13.35
C TRP A 188 -11.91 9.01 12.35
N GLY A 189 -11.66 10.28 12.68
CA GLY A 189 -10.90 11.24 11.86
C GLY A 189 -10.84 10.94 10.35
N PRO A 190 -9.66 10.71 9.75
CA PRO A 190 -9.50 10.47 8.30
C PRO A 190 -10.14 9.18 7.77
N MET A 191 -10.38 8.16 8.61
CA MET A 191 -11.04 6.92 8.19
C MET A 191 -12.54 7.09 8.04
N SER A 192 -13.20 7.86 8.93
CA SER A 192 -14.61 8.23 8.74
C SER A 192 -14.78 9.09 7.51
N VAL A 193 -13.89 10.06 7.23
CA VAL A 193 -14.07 10.89 6.03
C VAL A 193 -13.81 10.06 4.77
N GLY A 194 -12.90 9.10 4.78
CA GLY A 194 -12.63 8.27 3.60
C GLY A 194 -13.68 7.18 3.35
N ILE A 195 -14.20 6.53 4.40
CA ILE A 195 -15.28 5.55 4.29
C ILE A 195 -16.61 6.28 4.10
N SER A 196 -16.90 7.33 4.88
CA SER A 196 -18.08 8.17 4.65
C SER A 196 -17.99 8.98 3.37
N ALA A 197 -16.84 9.35 2.78
CA ALA A 197 -16.82 9.97 1.44
C ALA A 197 -16.93 8.92 0.33
N SER A 198 -16.33 7.73 0.46
CA SER A 198 -16.58 6.63 -0.49
C SER A 198 -18.04 6.14 -0.41
N LEU A 199 -18.65 6.14 0.77
CA LEU A 199 -20.06 5.84 1.00
C LEU A 199 -20.98 7.02 0.69
N SER A 200 -20.62 8.28 0.98
CA SER A 200 -21.47 9.48 0.72
C SER A 200 -21.38 9.95 -0.72
N ALA A 201 -20.25 9.76 -1.41
CA ALA A 201 -20.20 9.92 -2.86
C ALA A 201 -21.07 8.88 -3.58
N SER A 202 -21.32 7.73 -2.93
CA SER A 202 -22.21 6.67 -3.40
C SER A 202 -23.64 6.74 -2.80
N SER A 203 -23.91 7.66 -1.87
CA SER A 203 -25.14 7.71 -1.09
C SER A 203 -25.65 9.15 -1.00
N THR A 204 -26.39 9.55 -2.03
CA THR A 204 -27.25 10.74 -2.00
C THR A 204 -28.69 10.34 -1.71
N SER A 205 -28.95 9.56 -0.64
CA SER A 205 -30.26 9.50 0.03
C SER A 205 -30.27 8.50 1.19
N PHE A 206 -30.50 9.03 2.40
CA PHE A 206 -31.06 8.40 3.61
C PHE A 206 -30.45 7.11 4.20
N GLN A 207 -30.38 7.13 5.53
CA GLN A 207 -29.88 6.09 6.41
C GLN A 207 -30.76 4.84 6.35
N GLU A 208 -30.34 3.87 5.55
CA GLU A 208 -30.63 2.45 5.74
C GLU A 208 -29.31 1.71 5.52
N VAL A 209 -28.80 1.01 6.55
CA VAL A 209 -27.62 0.16 6.42
C VAL A 209 -28.03 -1.08 5.63
N SER A 210 -28.12 -0.93 4.31
CA SER A 210 -28.26 -2.05 3.40
C SER A 210 -26.85 -2.50 2.98
N LEU A 211 -26.41 -3.62 3.56
CA LEU A 211 -25.11 -4.27 3.33
C LEU A 211 -24.99 -4.95 1.96
N SER A 212 -25.73 -4.49 0.95
CA SER A 212 -25.66 -5.00 -0.42
C SER A 212 -26.11 -3.90 -1.37
N THR A 213 -25.15 -3.19 -1.97
CA THR A 213 -25.43 -2.30 -3.10
C THR A 213 -24.50 -2.70 -4.24
N GLU A 214 -25.00 -3.53 -5.15
CA GLU A 214 -24.34 -3.85 -6.41
C GLU A 214 -24.70 -2.73 -7.40
N TYR A 215 -23.73 -1.90 -7.76
CA TYR A 215 -23.90 -0.93 -8.83
C TYR A 215 -23.29 -1.48 -10.11
N THR A 216 -24.14 -1.75 -11.10
CA THR A 216 -23.72 -2.15 -12.44
C THR A 216 -23.81 -0.92 -13.36
N ALA A 217 -22.67 -0.29 -13.64
CA ALA A 217 -22.60 0.71 -14.70
C ALA A 217 -22.22 0.03 -16.02
N TYR A 218 -23.04 0.24 -17.05
CA TYR A 218 -22.72 -0.14 -18.43
C TYR A 218 -22.14 1.07 -19.16
N VAL A 219 -20.86 1.00 -19.51
CA VAL A 219 -20.24 1.96 -20.43
C VAL A 219 -19.85 1.19 -21.68
N SER A 220 -20.40 1.58 -22.82
CA SER A 220 -20.08 0.99 -24.12
C SER A 220 -19.25 2.00 -24.91
N ASP A 221 -17.96 1.73 -25.04
CA ASP A 221 -17.06 2.54 -25.86
C ASP A 221 -16.70 1.77 -27.13
N THR A 222 -16.83 2.42 -28.29
CA THR A 222 -16.36 1.86 -29.56
C THR A 222 -14.95 2.35 -29.82
N LEU A 223 -14.01 1.42 -29.93
CA LEU A 223 -12.61 1.71 -30.24
C LEU A 223 -12.28 1.21 -31.64
N THR A 224 -11.72 2.11 -32.44
CA THR A 224 -11.22 1.79 -33.79
C THR A 224 -9.70 1.90 -33.77
N ALA A 225 -9.02 0.79 -34.11
CA ALA A 225 -7.58 0.80 -34.25
C ALA A 225 -7.20 1.52 -35.54
N THR A 226 -6.80 2.79 -35.40
CA THR A 226 -6.26 3.61 -36.51
C THR A 226 -4.76 3.38 -36.72
N ALA A 227 -4.11 2.61 -35.85
CA ALA A 227 -2.70 2.30 -35.92
C ALA A 227 -2.41 1.12 -36.88
N ASP A 228 -1.20 1.12 -37.44
CA ASP A 228 -0.66 0.05 -38.29
C ASP A 228 -0.12 -1.15 -37.49
N HIS A 229 -0.21 -1.10 -36.16
CA HIS A 229 0.28 -2.11 -35.23
C HIS A 229 -0.79 -2.51 -34.20
N THR A 230 -0.65 -3.70 -33.62
CA THR A 230 -1.56 -4.20 -32.60
C THR A 230 -1.48 -3.33 -31.34
N GLN A 231 -2.65 -2.88 -30.87
CA GLN A 231 -2.78 -2.02 -29.70
C GLN A 231 -3.32 -2.83 -28.52
N MET A 232 -2.68 -2.72 -27.36
CA MET A 232 -3.15 -3.32 -26.11
C MET A 232 -3.76 -2.26 -25.20
N PHE A 233 -4.87 -2.61 -24.56
CA PHE A 233 -5.55 -1.79 -23.55
C PHE A 233 -5.71 -2.59 -22.26
N LEU A 234 -5.30 -2.00 -21.14
CA LEU A 234 -5.40 -2.61 -19.82
C LEU A 234 -6.47 -1.88 -19.00
N LYS A 235 -7.40 -2.65 -18.42
CA LYS A 235 -8.40 -2.12 -17.49
C LYS A 235 -7.92 -2.30 -16.06
N TRP A 236 -8.00 -1.22 -15.28
CA TRP A 236 -7.57 -1.17 -13.89
C TRP A 236 -8.69 -0.68 -13.00
N GLN A 237 -8.87 -1.33 -11.87
CA GLN A 237 -9.78 -0.87 -10.83
C GLN A 237 -8.99 -0.65 -9.54
N MET A 238 -9.24 0.47 -8.88
CA MET A 238 -8.68 0.69 -7.55
C MET A 238 -9.48 -0.15 -6.56
N MET A 239 -8.79 -1.03 -5.85
CA MET A 239 -9.35 -1.84 -4.78
C MET A 239 -9.12 -1.13 -3.45
N ASP A 240 -10.14 -1.11 -2.60
CA ASP A 240 -10.12 -0.63 -1.23
C ASP A 240 -10.40 -1.80 -0.29
N MET A 241 -9.45 -2.09 0.60
CA MET A 241 -9.49 -3.23 1.50
C MET A 241 -9.44 -2.74 2.94
N VAL A 242 -10.46 -3.03 3.73
CA VAL A 242 -10.50 -2.75 5.17
C VAL A 242 -10.38 -4.06 5.91
N SER A 243 -9.33 -4.20 6.71
CA SER A 243 -9.08 -5.40 7.51
C SER A 243 -9.10 -5.10 9.00
N VAL A 244 -9.65 -6.02 9.78
CA VAL A 244 -9.54 -6.05 11.24
C VAL A 244 -8.54 -7.13 11.60
N LEU A 245 -7.54 -6.75 12.40
CA LEU A 245 -6.49 -7.65 12.88
C LEU A 245 -6.63 -7.82 14.39
N ALA A 246 -6.40 -9.03 14.86
CA ALA A 246 -6.18 -9.30 16.27
C ALA A 246 -4.89 -8.61 16.76
N PRO A 247 -4.69 -8.46 18.08
CA PRO A 247 -3.49 -7.84 18.63
C PRO A 247 -2.17 -8.55 18.23
N ASN A 248 -2.24 -9.84 17.90
CA ASN A 248 -1.12 -10.65 17.39
C ASN A 248 -0.83 -10.41 15.89
N GLY A 249 -1.66 -9.63 15.19
CA GLY A 249 -1.53 -9.35 13.76
C GLY A 249 -2.25 -10.34 12.84
N GLU A 250 -3.00 -11.30 13.39
CA GLU A 250 -3.82 -12.21 12.60
C GLU A 250 -5.02 -11.47 12.01
N VAL A 251 -5.31 -11.66 10.72
CA VAL A 251 -6.46 -11.05 10.05
C VAL A 251 -7.73 -11.80 10.48
N LEU A 252 -8.61 -11.11 11.22
CA LEU A 252 -9.88 -11.67 11.71
C LEU A 252 -10.98 -11.56 10.65
N SER A 253 -10.98 -10.46 9.90
CA SER A 253 -11.98 -10.18 8.87
C SER A 253 -11.43 -9.17 7.86
N SER A 254 -11.87 -9.28 6.62
CA SER A 254 -11.58 -8.29 5.59
C SER A 254 -12.80 -8.02 4.72
N ILE A 255 -12.99 -6.75 4.37
CA ILE A 255 -13.90 -6.29 3.34
C ILE A 255 -13.04 -5.76 2.20
N VAL A 256 -13.25 -6.29 0.99
CA VAL A 256 -12.61 -5.80 -0.23
C VAL A 256 -13.68 -5.20 -1.13
N ASN A 257 -13.45 -3.97 -1.57
CA ASN A 257 -14.35 -3.23 -2.44
C ASN A 257 -13.62 -2.72 -3.69
N GLY A 258 -14.21 -2.87 -4.87
CA GLY A 258 -13.72 -2.22 -6.09
C GLY A 258 -14.30 -0.82 -6.22
N LEU A 259 -13.45 0.21 -6.25
CA LEU A 259 -13.86 1.60 -6.43
C LEU A 259 -14.10 1.91 -7.91
N SER A 260 -15.05 2.78 -8.17
CA SER A 260 -15.25 3.40 -9.49
C SER A 260 -14.53 4.75 -9.57
N PRO A 261 -14.09 5.19 -10.76
CA PRO A 261 -14.23 4.52 -12.05
C PRO A 261 -13.17 3.41 -12.29
N VAL A 262 -13.49 2.51 -13.22
CA VAL A 262 -12.47 1.66 -13.87
C VAL A 262 -11.68 2.54 -14.84
N VAL A 263 -10.36 2.46 -14.78
CA VAL A 263 -9.44 3.21 -15.64
C VAL A 263 -9.01 2.33 -16.80
N LEU A 264 -9.18 2.82 -18.02
CA LEU A 264 -8.61 2.23 -19.22
C LEU A 264 -7.25 2.86 -19.52
N GLN A 265 -6.21 2.04 -19.65
CA GLN A 265 -4.86 2.49 -19.94
C GLN A 265 -4.37 1.92 -21.27
N GLY A 266 -3.73 2.77 -22.08
CA GLY A 266 -3.31 2.47 -23.45
C GLY A 266 -3.68 3.61 -24.40
N PRO A 267 -3.55 3.42 -25.73
CA PRO A 267 -3.08 2.21 -26.38
C PRO A 267 -1.58 1.96 -26.14
N TYR A 268 -1.22 0.71 -25.88
CA TYR A 268 0.16 0.27 -25.83
C TYR A 268 0.56 -0.41 -27.14
N ASN A 269 1.69 0.02 -27.71
CA ASN A 269 2.26 -0.65 -28.86
C ASN A 269 2.99 -1.93 -28.41
N LEU A 270 2.47 -3.09 -28.79
CA LEU A 270 3.11 -4.38 -28.45
C LEU A 270 4.42 -4.63 -29.22
N THR A 271 4.61 -3.99 -30.38
CA THR A 271 5.86 -4.13 -31.15
C THR A 271 6.96 -3.18 -30.67
N ASP A 272 6.60 -2.13 -29.94
CA ASP A 272 7.53 -1.18 -29.32
C ASP A 272 7.12 -0.83 -27.89
N LEU A 273 7.48 -1.72 -26.96
CA LEU A 273 7.39 -1.48 -25.52
C LEU A 273 8.63 -0.76 -24.96
N SER A 274 9.60 -0.42 -25.80
CA SER A 274 10.87 0.19 -25.39
C SER A 274 10.70 1.65 -24.94
N THR A 275 9.66 2.32 -25.43
CA THR A 275 9.26 3.67 -25.02
C THR A 275 8.65 3.76 -23.61
N LEU A 276 8.43 2.62 -22.94
CA LEU A 276 7.81 2.53 -21.59
C LEU A 276 8.76 1.99 -20.52
N ALA A 277 10.00 1.66 -20.89
CA ALA A 277 10.91 0.84 -20.10
C ALA A 277 11.71 1.57 -19.00
N ALA A 278 11.11 2.52 -18.28
CA ALA A 278 11.80 3.22 -17.19
C ALA A 278 11.60 2.61 -15.78
N ALA A 279 10.78 1.56 -15.61
CA ALA A 279 10.30 1.17 -14.27
C ALA A 279 10.68 -0.25 -13.78
N LYS A 280 11.61 -0.99 -14.41
CA LYS A 280 11.73 -2.44 -14.08
C LYS A 280 13.12 -3.07 -14.16
N GLN A 281 14.12 -2.50 -13.48
CA GLN A 281 15.41 -3.15 -13.31
C GLN A 281 15.66 -3.76 -11.90
N ALA A 282 14.62 -3.97 -11.07
CA ALA A 282 14.78 -4.50 -9.71
C ALA A 282 13.73 -5.56 -9.28
N LEU A 283 13.41 -6.55 -10.13
CA LEU A 283 12.63 -7.74 -9.75
C LEU A 283 13.43 -9.04 -9.88
N LEU A 284 14.71 -9.00 -9.50
CA LEU A 284 15.38 -10.23 -9.10
C LEU A 284 14.96 -10.55 -7.65
N PRO A 285 14.40 -11.73 -7.37
CA PRO A 285 14.09 -12.12 -6.01
C PRO A 285 15.36 -12.04 -5.17
N ALA A 286 15.25 -11.45 -3.98
CA ALA A 286 16.31 -11.44 -3.00
C ALA A 286 16.82 -12.87 -2.82
N ARG A 287 18.07 -13.13 -3.23
CA ARG A 287 18.79 -14.32 -2.74
C ARG A 287 18.76 -14.25 -1.22
N PRO A 288 18.50 -15.35 -0.49
CA PRO A 288 18.52 -15.35 0.96
C PRO A 288 19.95 -15.10 1.45
N GLY A 289 20.33 -13.83 1.52
CA GLY A 289 21.51 -13.36 2.22
C GLY A 289 21.15 -13.26 3.69
N PHE A 290 21.64 -14.21 4.48
CA PHE A 290 21.52 -14.17 5.93
C PHE A 290 21.92 -12.78 6.47
N PRO A 291 21.09 -12.14 7.32
CA PRO A 291 21.50 -10.89 7.95
C PRO A 291 22.68 -11.17 8.90
N ARG A 292 23.84 -10.58 8.60
CA ARG A 292 24.91 -10.42 9.59
C ARG A 292 24.51 -9.32 10.56
N THR A 293 23.61 -9.63 11.47
CA THR A 293 23.35 -8.81 12.65
C THR A 293 24.37 -9.15 13.73
N ARG A 294 25.45 -8.35 13.88
CA ARG A 294 26.09 -8.20 15.19
C ARG A 294 25.26 -7.21 15.99
N VAL A 295 24.13 -7.67 16.54
CA VAL A 295 23.47 -6.97 17.64
C VAL A 295 24.30 -7.27 18.87
N ALA A 296 25.03 -6.27 19.38
CA ALA A 296 25.53 -6.34 20.74
C ALA A 296 24.33 -6.20 21.69
N ALA A 297 23.69 -7.32 22.01
CA ALA A 297 22.77 -7.38 23.13
C ALA A 297 23.58 -7.10 24.40
N ARG A 298 23.48 -5.89 24.96
CA ARG A 298 23.96 -5.66 26.32
C ARG A 298 22.99 -6.39 27.27
N PRO A 299 23.48 -7.29 28.15
CA PRO A 299 22.62 -7.89 29.15
C PRO A 299 22.06 -6.80 30.07
N PHE A 300 20.74 -6.82 30.23
CA PHE A 300 20.01 -6.03 31.21
C PHE A 300 20.57 -6.34 32.61
N ARG A 301 21.18 -5.34 33.27
CA ARG A 301 21.47 -5.39 34.69
C ARG A 301 20.23 -4.89 35.43
N PRO A 302 19.47 -5.75 36.13
CA PRO A 302 18.44 -5.24 37.04
C PRO A 302 19.10 -4.33 38.09
N ARG A 303 18.48 -3.18 38.34
CA ARG A 303 18.87 -2.29 39.46
C ARG A 303 18.82 -3.13 40.75
N ALA A 304 19.92 -3.09 41.50
CA ALA A 304 19.99 -3.66 42.84
C ALA A 304 18.84 -3.09 43.69
N ALA A 305 18.09 -4.00 44.31
CA ALA A 305 17.18 -3.67 45.38
C ALA A 305 18.02 -3.50 46.65
N GLU A 306 18.52 -2.29 46.89
CA GLU A 306 18.89 -1.84 48.22
C GLU A 306 18.19 -0.51 48.46
N GLU A 307 17.14 -0.59 49.29
CA GLU A 307 16.63 0.43 50.21
C GLU A 307 15.13 0.21 50.42
N ARG A 308 14.81 -0.72 51.33
CA ARG A 308 13.68 -0.58 52.25
C ARG A 308 13.83 -1.59 53.39
N ARG A 309 14.25 -1.02 54.53
CA ARG A 309 14.37 -1.55 55.90
C ARG A 309 15.67 -2.27 56.25
#